data_AF-A0A0A9XN48-F1
#
_entry.id   AF-A0A0A9XN48-F1
#
_cell.length_a   1.000
_cell.length_b   1.000
_cell.length_c   1.000
_cell.angle_alpha   90.00
_cell.angle_beta   90.00
_cell.angle_gamma   90.00
#
_symmetry.space_group_name_H-M   'P 1'
#
loop_
_entity.id
_entity.type
_entity.pdbx_description
1 polymer ?
#
loop_
_entity_poly.entity_id
_entity_poly.type
_entity_poly.pdbx_seq_one_letter_code
_entity_poly.pdbx_strand_id
1 'polypeptide(L)'
;LRESVRPEEKGWQIVGMKGRRGKEVVMEVANDGEARRILADTDLGSAGLEAEMFKKRRPAVLLRGVPGQISGENLTDDKIMKAVWSQNYKDLNEEEFKKSCAIMRRIPWTRRQ
;
A
#
# COMPACT_ATOMS: atom_id res chain seq x y z
N LEU A 1 -16.29 24.81 1.60
CA LEU A 1 -15.27 25.05 2.63
C LEU A 1 -15.70 26.26 3.43
N ARG A 2 -15.84 26.10 4.75
CA ARG A 2 -16.26 27.16 5.66
C ARG A 2 -15.07 27.89 6.27
N GLU A 3 -13.95 27.17 6.46
CA GLU A 3 -12.70 27.69 7.01
C GLU A 3 -11.51 27.02 6.30
N SER A 4 -10.31 27.61 6.45
CA SER A 4 -9.08 27.04 5.92
C SER A 4 -8.41 26.16 6.98
N VAL A 5 -8.19 24.89 6.68
CA VAL A 5 -7.37 24.00 7.50
C VAL A 5 -5.92 24.16 7.08
N ARG A 6 -5.03 24.44 8.04
CA ARG A 6 -3.59 24.60 7.82
C ARG A 6 -2.83 23.48 8.52
N PRO A 7 -2.49 22.39 7.81
CA PRO A 7 -1.79 21.25 8.40
C PRO A 7 -0.46 21.60 9.09
N GLU A 8 0.27 22.58 8.54
CA GLU A 8 1.56 23.01 9.07
C GLU A 8 1.44 23.62 10.47
N GLU A 9 0.43 24.48 10.68
CA GLU A 9 0.16 25.11 11.98
C GLU A 9 -0.31 24.08 13.02
N LYS A 10 -0.94 23.00 12.57
CA LYS A 10 -1.37 21.87 13.39
C LYS A 10 -0.24 20.87 13.68
N GLY A 11 0.93 21.05 13.07
CA GLY A 11 2.05 20.13 13.20
C GLY A 11 1.73 18.73 12.66
N TRP A 12 0.97 18.65 11.55
CA TRP A 12 0.67 17.39 10.91
C TRP A 12 1.89 16.84 10.17
N GLN A 13 2.22 15.57 10.40
CA GLN A 13 3.35 14.92 9.73
C GLN A 13 2.92 14.31 8.38
N ILE A 14 2.71 15.17 7.40
CA ILE A 14 2.38 14.78 6.02
C ILE A 14 3.68 14.50 5.24
N VAL A 15 3.76 13.31 4.64
CA VAL A 15 4.91 12.88 3.80
C VAL A 15 4.63 12.93 2.30
N GLY A 16 3.35 13.07 1.92
CA GLY A 16 2.96 13.23 0.53
C GLY A 16 1.50 13.66 0.39
N MET A 17 1.18 14.35 -0.70
CA MET A 17 -0.20 14.72 -1.03
C MET A 17 -0.46 14.53 -2.52
N LYS A 18 -1.66 14.06 -2.85
CA LYS A 18 -2.09 13.87 -4.23
C LYS A 18 -3.57 14.16 -4.39
N GLY A 19 -3.90 15.02 -5.35
CA GLY A 19 -5.28 15.21 -5.78
C GLY A 19 -5.84 13.98 -6.50
N ARG A 20 -7.11 13.65 -6.26
CA ARG A 20 -7.85 12.60 -6.95
C ARG A 20 -9.04 13.20 -7.71
N ARG A 21 -9.58 12.44 -8.68
CA ARG A 21 -10.78 12.86 -9.43
C ARG A 21 -11.92 13.05 -8.43
N GLY A 22 -12.65 14.17 -8.51
CA GLY A 22 -13.78 14.44 -7.62
C GLY A 22 -13.51 15.46 -6.50
N LYS A 23 -12.43 16.25 -6.57
CA LYS A 23 -12.03 17.24 -5.54
C LYS A 23 -11.58 16.62 -4.22
N GLU A 24 -11.24 15.34 -4.23
CA GLU A 24 -10.62 14.62 -3.12
C GLU A 24 -9.10 14.88 -3.08
N VAL A 25 -8.54 14.90 -1.87
CA VAL A 25 -7.09 14.92 -1.64
C VAL A 25 -6.72 13.69 -0.83
N VAL A 26 -5.77 12.92 -1.34
CA VAL A 26 -5.15 11.80 -0.62
C VAL A 26 -3.89 12.35 0.06
N MET A 27 -3.82 12.22 1.38
CA MET A 27 -2.66 12.56 2.18
C MET A 27 -1.97 11.28 2.64
N GLU A 28 -0.67 11.17 2.36
CA GLU A 28 0.21 10.19 2.98
C GLU A 28 0.83 10.83 4.22
N VAL A 29 0.73 10.15 5.36
CA VAL A 29 1.21 10.63 6.66
C VAL A 29 2.30 9.69 7.20
N ALA A 30 3.11 10.19 8.11
CA ALA A 30 4.31 9.49 8.59
C ALA A 30 4.01 8.11 9.19
N ASN A 31 2.87 7.96 9.89
CA ASN A 31 2.47 6.71 10.53
C ASN A 31 0.95 6.67 10.85
N ASP A 32 0.46 5.51 11.26
CA ASP A 32 -0.95 5.28 11.63
C ASP A 32 -1.42 6.14 12.81
N GLY A 33 -0.51 6.48 13.74
CA GLY A 33 -0.83 7.35 14.88
C GLY A 33 -1.20 8.76 14.41
N GLU A 34 -0.43 9.29 13.46
CA GLU A 34 -0.70 10.58 12.83
C GLU A 34 -2.02 10.56 12.05
N ALA A 35 -2.30 9.49 11.32
CA ALA A 35 -3.58 9.33 10.61
C ALA A 35 -4.78 9.41 11.58
N ARG A 36 -4.70 8.74 12.74
CA ARG A 36 -5.75 8.77 13.77
C ARG A 36 -5.91 10.14 14.41
N ARG A 37 -4.79 10.82 14.67
CA ARG A 37 -4.79 12.19 15.21
C ARG A 37 -5.50 13.16 14.26
N ILE A 38 -5.22 13.07 12.97
CA ILE A 38 -5.85 13.89 11.93
C ILE A 38 -7.35 13.57 11.82
N LEU A 39 -7.74 12.30 11.86
CA LEU A 39 -9.16 11.90 11.82
C LEU A 39 -9.96 12.40 13.03
N ALA A 40 -9.30 12.53 14.18
CA ALA A 40 -9.91 13.07 15.39
C ALA A 40 -9.93 14.61 15.42
N ASP A 41 -9.33 15.28 14.43
CA ASP A 41 -9.24 16.74 14.39
C ASP A 41 -10.60 17.36 14.02
N THR A 42 -11.18 18.08 14.96
CA THR A 42 -12.50 18.71 14.82
C THR A 42 -12.53 19.80 13.75
N ASP A 43 -11.40 20.41 13.44
CA ASP A 43 -11.35 21.55 12.52
C ASP A 43 -11.59 21.12 11.07
N LEU A 44 -11.32 19.85 10.73
CA LEU A 44 -11.74 19.26 9.46
C LEU A 44 -13.27 19.31 9.33
N GLY A 45 -13.98 18.84 10.36
CA GLY A 45 -15.44 18.86 10.40
C GLY A 45 -15.99 20.29 10.36
N SER A 46 -15.39 21.21 11.13
CA SER A 46 -15.77 22.63 11.15
C SER A 46 -15.59 23.30 9.78
N ALA A 47 -14.53 22.95 9.05
CA ALA A 47 -14.29 23.42 7.68
C ALA A 47 -15.24 22.82 6.64
N GLY A 48 -16.04 21.80 7.01
CA GLY A 48 -16.93 21.05 6.15
C GLY A 48 -16.21 20.01 5.30
N LEU A 49 -15.11 19.45 5.82
CA LEU A 49 -14.35 18.36 5.22
C LEU A 49 -14.66 17.04 5.95
N GLU A 50 -14.65 15.96 5.19
CA GLU A 50 -14.72 14.60 5.71
C GLU A 50 -13.36 13.93 5.46
N ALA A 51 -12.85 13.22 6.45
CA ALA A 51 -11.60 12.49 6.34
C ALA A 51 -11.87 11.01 6.63
N GLU A 52 -11.31 10.15 5.77
CA GLU A 52 -11.36 8.71 5.93
C GLU A 52 -9.97 8.10 5.81
N MET A 53 -9.75 6.99 6.52
CA MET A 53 -8.48 6.28 6.46
C MET A 53 -8.46 5.31 5.30
N PHE A 54 -7.64 5.60 4.29
CA PHE A 54 -7.33 4.63 3.26
C PHE A 54 -6.25 3.66 3.77
N LYS A 55 -6.56 2.37 3.82
CA LYS A 55 -5.51 1.35 4.00
C LYS A 55 -4.60 1.40 2.77
N LYS A 56 -3.31 1.68 2.99
CA LYS A 56 -2.30 1.60 1.92
C LYS A 56 -2.40 0.22 1.29
N ARG A 57 -2.69 0.16 -0.02
CA ARG A 57 -2.66 -1.12 -0.75
C ARG A 57 -1.24 -1.64 -0.64
N ARG A 58 -1.09 -2.89 -0.18
CA ARG A 58 0.23 -3.53 -0.11
C ARG A 58 0.88 -3.44 -1.49
N PRO A 59 2.17 -3.05 -1.60
CA PRO A 59 2.90 -3.13 -2.85
C PRO A 59 2.70 -4.50 -3.48
N ALA A 60 2.32 -4.47 -4.75
CA ALA A 60 1.96 -5.67 -5.47
C ALA A 60 3.09 -6.07 -6.40
N VAL A 61 3.53 -7.31 -6.29
CA VAL A 61 4.52 -7.88 -7.21
C VAL A 61 3.77 -8.55 -8.36
N LEU A 62 4.04 -8.10 -9.59
CA LEU A 62 3.56 -8.73 -10.81
C LEU A 62 4.62 -9.69 -11.33
N LEU A 63 4.29 -10.98 -11.40
CA LEU A 63 5.22 -12.00 -11.86
C LEU A 63 4.75 -12.57 -13.19
N ARG A 64 5.60 -12.46 -14.21
CA ARG A 64 5.36 -12.96 -15.56
C ARG A 64 6.18 -14.21 -15.80
N GLY A 65 5.60 -15.17 -16.53
CA GLY A 65 6.33 -16.36 -16.96
C GLY A 65 6.52 -17.40 -15.86
N VAL A 66 5.79 -17.28 -14.75
CA VAL A 66 5.85 -18.27 -13.68
C VAL A 66 5.05 -19.51 -14.11
N PRO A 67 5.67 -20.69 -14.22
CA PRO A 67 4.96 -21.90 -14.57
C PRO A 67 3.97 -22.28 -13.46
N GLY A 68 2.79 -22.78 -13.84
CA GLY A 68 1.78 -23.22 -12.87
C GLY A 68 2.25 -24.42 -12.02
N GLN A 69 3.18 -25.21 -12.57
CA GLN A 69 3.78 -26.37 -11.92
C GLN A 69 5.28 -26.43 -12.16
N ILE A 70 6.04 -26.87 -11.17
CA ILE A 70 7.46 -27.23 -11.29
C ILE A 70 7.61 -28.67 -10.81
N SER A 71 8.18 -29.55 -11.63
CA SER A 71 8.43 -30.96 -11.28
C SER A 71 7.21 -31.72 -10.76
N GLY A 72 6.02 -31.44 -11.30
CA GLY A 72 4.76 -32.07 -10.89
C GLY A 72 4.08 -31.44 -9.67
N GLU A 73 4.72 -30.47 -9.00
CA GLU A 73 4.11 -29.74 -7.89
C GLU A 73 3.51 -28.41 -8.35
N ASN A 74 2.30 -28.10 -7.88
CA ASN A 74 1.70 -26.77 -8.04
C ASN A 74 2.54 -25.71 -7.33
N LEU A 75 2.89 -24.65 -8.05
CA LEU A 75 3.57 -23.52 -7.46
C LEU A 75 2.53 -22.67 -6.71
N THR A 76 2.65 -22.52 -5.39
CA THR A 76 1.73 -21.70 -4.57
C THR A 76 2.28 -20.29 -4.36
N ASP A 77 1.43 -19.32 -4.01
CA ASP A 77 1.86 -17.92 -3.87
C ASP A 77 2.89 -17.81 -2.74
N ASP A 78 2.73 -18.62 -1.69
CA ASP A 78 3.69 -18.71 -0.60
C ASP A 78 5.06 -19.21 -1.05
N LYS A 79 5.12 -20.24 -1.92
CA LYS A 79 6.40 -20.73 -2.47
C LYS A 79 7.09 -19.64 -3.29
N ILE A 80 6.32 -18.89 -4.07
CA ILE A 80 6.83 -17.78 -4.88
C ILE A 80 7.32 -16.64 -3.99
N MET A 81 6.52 -16.22 -3.00
CA MET A 81 6.91 -15.18 -2.05
C MET A 81 8.19 -15.54 -1.30
N LYS A 82 8.30 -16.80 -0.85
CA LYS A 82 9.50 -17.32 -0.19
C LYS A 82 10.72 -17.27 -1.10
N ALA A 83 10.58 -17.64 -2.38
CA ALA A 83 11.67 -17.56 -3.35
C ALA A 83 12.09 -16.11 -3.65
N VAL A 84 11.13 -15.19 -3.82
CA VAL A 84 11.40 -13.76 -4.03
C VAL A 84 12.13 -13.17 -2.82
N TRP A 85 11.67 -13.50 -1.61
CA TRP A 85 12.31 -13.10 -0.37
C TRP A 85 13.75 -13.61 -0.27
N SER A 86 13.96 -14.93 -0.37
CA SER A 86 15.28 -15.55 -0.16
C SER A 86 16.34 -15.09 -1.16
N GLN A 87 15.92 -14.70 -2.36
CA GLN A 87 16.81 -14.22 -3.41
C GLN A 87 17.19 -12.74 -3.26
N ASN A 88 16.31 -11.90 -2.71
CA ASN A 88 16.44 -10.44 -2.80
C ASN A 88 16.50 -9.70 -1.45
N TYR A 89 16.03 -10.30 -0.37
CA TYR A 89 15.78 -9.62 0.91
C TYR A 89 16.34 -10.40 2.11
N LYS A 90 17.64 -10.72 2.07
CA LYS A 90 18.30 -11.53 3.10
C LYS A 90 18.38 -10.86 4.47
N ASP A 91 18.30 -9.52 4.51
CA ASP A 91 18.38 -8.72 5.74
C ASP A 91 17.01 -8.48 6.39
N LEU A 92 15.92 -8.94 5.76
CA LEU A 92 14.54 -8.73 6.20
C LEU A 92 13.95 -10.04 6.71
N ASN A 93 13.17 -9.99 7.79
CA ASN A 93 12.45 -11.15 8.28
C ASN A 93 11.37 -11.60 7.27
N GLU A 94 11.24 -12.91 7.03
CA GLU A 94 10.28 -13.49 6.07
C GLU A 94 8.82 -13.10 6.38
N GLU A 95 8.42 -13.07 7.67
CA GLU A 95 7.06 -12.71 8.07
C GLU A 95 6.77 -11.22 7.87
N GLU A 96 7.75 -10.37 8.14
CA GLU A 96 7.65 -8.92 7.89
C GLU A 96 7.55 -8.64 6.39
N PHE A 97 8.31 -9.37 5.58
CA PHE A 97 8.25 -9.31 4.11
C PHE A 97 6.88 -9.75 3.56
N LYS A 98 6.31 -10.85 4.08
CA LYS A 98 4.96 -11.31 3.68
C LYS A 98 3.86 -10.33 4.06
N LYS A 99 4.02 -9.61 5.17
CA LYS A 99 3.09 -8.55 5.59
C LYS A 99 3.20 -7.30 4.71
N SER A 100 4.39 -7.02 4.18
CA SER A 100 4.64 -5.82 3.39
C SER A 100 4.20 -5.94 1.92
N CYS A 101 4.22 -7.13 1.32
CA CYS A 101 3.93 -7.31 -0.11
C CYS A 101 2.75 -8.26 -0.40
N ALA A 102 2.15 -8.14 -1.59
CA ALA A 102 1.14 -9.07 -2.11
C ALA A 102 1.46 -9.51 -3.56
N ILE A 103 1.15 -10.75 -3.94
CA ILE A 103 1.23 -11.19 -5.35
C ILE A 103 -0.14 -10.97 -5.99
N MET A 104 -0.23 -10.08 -6.98
CA MET A 104 -1.52 -9.73 -7.59
C MET A 104 -1.87 -10.54 -8.84
N ARG A 105 -0.89 -11.04 -9.60
CA ARG A 105 -1.16 -11.74 -10.86
C ARG A 105 0.00 -12.62 -11.26
N ARG A 106 -0.28 -13.91 -11.40
CA ARG A 106 0.53 -14.83 -12.18
C ARG A 106 0.05 -14.72 -13.62
N ILE A 107 0.90 -14.24 -14.51
CA ILE A 107 0.62 -14.33 -15.94
C ILE A 107 1.32 -15.59 -16.44
N PRO A 108 0.58 -16.67 -16.78
CA PRO A 108 1.17 -17.88 -17.30
C PRO A 108 1.99 -17.57 -18.54
N TRP A 109 3.10 -18.28 -18.72
CA TRP A 109 3.89 -18.19 -19.93
C TRP A 109 3.09 -18.77 -21.10
N THR A 110 2.45 -17.93 -21.91
CA THR A 110 1.98 -18.34 -23.23
C THR A 110 3.15 -18.27 -24.19
N ARG A 111 3.63 -19.43 -24.69
CA ARG A 111 4.40 -19.44 -25.94
C ARG A 111 3.51 -18.76 -26.98
N ARG A 112 3.92 -17.61 -27.49
CA ARG A 112 3.48 -17.24 -28.84
C ARG A 112 4.04 -18.34 -29.74
N GLN A 113 3.14 -19.16 -30.28
CA GLN A 113 3.45 -20.02 -31.42
C GLN A 113 3.88 -19.14 -32.60
#